data_AF-A0A139CT35-F1
#
_entry.id   AF-A0A139CT35-F1
#
_cell.length_a   1.000
_cell.length_b   1.000
_cell.length_c   1.000
_cell.angle_alpha   90.00
_cell.angle_beta   90.00
_cell.angle_gamma   90.00
#
_symmetry.space_group_name_H-M   'P 1'
#
loop_
_entity.id
_entity.type
_entity.pdbx_description
1 polymer ?
#
loop_
_entity_poly.entity_id
_entity_poly.type
_entity_poly.pdbx_seq_one_letter_code
_entity_poly.pdbx_strand_id
1 'polypeptide(L)'
;MVMNSIGVFNFLDFATRLGIVVVALLISNLLVRIDADVIRSRIYVSFSKIKKYFLLMTIGFLLYLSEAYVSISEPVAVASGQYNTFTGIALATFQALVLVFLVNLYVAIRVPDKRIL
;
A
#
# COMPACT_ATOMS: atom_id res chain seq x y z
N MET A 1 7.09 -22.63 20.76
CA MET A 1 8.11 -21.58 20.57
C MET A 1 7.37 -20.26 20.52
N VAL A 2 7.41 -19.45 21.58
CA VAL A 2 6.68 -18.18 21.65
C VAL A 2 7.55 -17.12 20.96
N MET A 3 7.11 -16.59 19.82
CA MET A 3 7.80 -15.46 19.18
C MET A 3 7.69 -14.23 20.08
N ASN A 4 8.83 -13.59 20.36
CA ASN A 4 8.88 -12.30 21.03
C ASN A 4 8.17 -11.23 20.19
N SER A 5 7.57 -10.21 20.82
CA SER A 5 6.78 -9.15 20.17
C SER A 5 7.56 -8.42 19.06
N ILE A 6 8.86 -8.21 19.26
CA ILE A 6 9.77 -7.64 18.26
C ILE A 6 9.90 -8.55 17.03
N GLY A 7 9.97 -9.87 17.23
CA GLY A 7 10.02 -10.85 16.14
C GLY A 7 8.72 -10.90 15.33
N VAL A 8 7.57 -10.72 15.98
CA VAL A 8 6.27 -10.63 15.30
C VAL A 8 6.19 -9.38 14.43
N PHE A 9 6.62 -8.22 14.95
CA PHE A 9 6.60 -6.96 14.19
C PHE A 9 7.49 -7.03 12.94
N ASN A 10 8.72 -7.53 13.08
CA ASN A 10 9.65 -7.67 11.95
C ASN A 10 9.14 -8.66 10.89
N PHE A 11 8.51 -9.76 11.32
CA PHE A 11 7.90 -10.71 10.39
C PHE A 11 6.72 -10.08 9.63
N LEU A 12 5.88 -9.30 10.31
CA LEU A 12 4.76 -8.60 9.68
C LEU A 12 5.22 -7.52 8.69
N ASP A 13 6.25 -6.73 9.02
CA ASP A 13 6.86 -5.78 8.07
C ASP A 13 7.39 -6.50 6.83
N PHE A 14 8.15 -7.59 7.03
CA PHE A 14 8.65 -8.40 5.91
C PHE A 14 7.52 -8.99 5.05
N ALA A 15 6.49 -9.57 5.68
CA ALA A 15 5.35 -10.15 4.98
C ALA A 15 4.55 -9.11 4.20
N THR A 16 4.40 -7.90 4.75
CA THR A 16 3.70 -6.79 4.08
C THR A 16 4.47 -6.33 2.84
N ARG A 17 5.79 -6.15 2.97
CA ARG A 17 6.66 -5.81 1.83
C ARG A 17 6.66 -6.88 0.75
N LEU A 18 6.76 -8.15 1.14
CA LEU A 18 6.69 -9.27 0.21
C LEU A 18 5.32 -9.32 -0.49
N GLY A 19 4.24 -9.07 0.25
CA GLY A 19 2.89 -8.94 -0.31
C GLY A 19 2.79 -7.83 -1.36
N ILE A 20 3.37 -6.67 -1.09
CA ILE A 20 3.42 -5.55 -2.06
C ILE A 20 4.13 -6.00 -3.34
N VAL A 21 5.30 -6.63 -3.23
CA VAL A 21 6.07 -7.14 -4.38
C VAL A 21 5.26 -8.15 -5.18
N VAL A 22 4.64 -9.13 -4.52
CA VAL A 22 3.83 -10.17 -5.18
C VAL A 22 2.65 -9.54 -5.92
N VAL A 23 1.90 -8.64 -5.29
CA VAL A 23 0.74 -8.00 -5.92
C VAL A 23 1.17 -7.12 -7.09
N ALA A 24 2.29 -6.39 -6.97
CA ALA A 24 2.84 -5.61 -8.07
C ALA A 24 3.17 -6.48 -9.28
N LEU A 25 3.84 -7.63 -9.07
CA LEU A 25 4.14 -8.58 -10.15
C LEU A 25 2.87 -9.14 -10.80
N LEU A 26 1.84 -9.44 -10.01
CA LEU A 26 0.57 -9.91 -10.53
C LEU A 26 -0.13 -8.84 -11.39
N ILE A 27 -0.11 -7.57 -10.96
CA ILE A 27 -0.62 -6.45 -11.76
C ILE A 27 0.18 -6.31 -13.05
N SER A 28 1.52 -6.29 -12.98
CA SER A 28 2.37 -6.21 -14.17
C SER A 28 2.05 -7.32 -15.17
N ASN A 29 1.87 -8.56 -14.69
CA ASN A 29 1.49 -9.67 -15.55
C ASN A 29 0.09 -9.49 -16.18
N LEU A 30 -0.87 -8.89 -15.48
CA LEU A 30 -2.18 -8.56 -16.07
C LEU A 30 -2.07 -7.46 -17.12
N LEU A 31 -1.26 -6.42 -16.86
CA LEU A 31 -1.08 -5.29 -17.79
C LEU A 31 -0.43 -5.72 -19.11
N VAL A 32 0.42 -6.74 -19.10
CA VAL A 32 1.03 -7.30 -20.32
C VAL A 32 0.05 -8.18 -21.11
N ARG A 33 -0.92 -8.82 -20.44
CA ARG A 33 -1.81 -9.81 -21.05
C ARG A 33 -3.15 -9.26 -21.50
N ILE A 34 -3.61 -8.14 -20.94
CA ILE A 34 -4.93 -7.58 -21.19
C ILE A 34 -4.80 -6.32 -22.04
N ASP A 35 -5.65 -6.18 -23.06
CA ASP A 35 -5.70 -4.98 -23.89
C ASP A 35 -6.03 -3.72 -23.07
N ALA A 36 -5.42 -2.60 -23.48
CA ALA A 36 -5.56 -1.33 -22.79
C ALA A 36 -7.02 -0.85 -22.69
N ASP A 37 -7.85 -1.12 -23.71
CA ASP A 37 -9.26 -0.73 -23.71
C ASP A 37 -10.10 -1.54 -22.71
N VAL A 38 -9.77 -2.82 -22.54
CA VAL A 38 -10.40 -3.69 -21.55
C VAL A 38 -10.02 -3.25 -20.14
N ILE A 39 -8.74 -2.91 -19.91
CA ILE A 39 -8.27 -2.36 -18.63
C ILE A 39 -9.00 -1.05 -18.31
N ARG A 40 -9.10 -0.13 -19.29
CA ARG A 40 -9.79 1.14 -19.14
C ARG A 40 -11.25 0.94 -18.73
N SER A 41 -11.96 0.06 -19.42
CA SER A 41 -13.37 -0.26 -19.12
C SER A 41 -13.53 -0.78 -17.69
N ARG A 42 -12.69 -1.74 -17.27
CA ARG A 42 -12.74 -2.33 -15.92
C ARG A 42 -12.44 -1.32 -14.81
N ILE A 43 -11.44 -0.47 -15.03
CA ILE A 43 -11.09 0.62 -14.11
C ILE A 43 -12.25 1.62 -14.02
N TYR A 44 -12.88 1.96 -15.14
CA TYR A 44 -14.00 2.90 -15.18
C TYR A 44 -15.19 2.41 -14.34
N VAL A 45 -15.56 1.13 -14.46
CA VAL A 45 -16.64 0.54 -13.65
C VAL A 45 -16.28 0.51 -12.16
N SER A 46 -15.02 0.21 -11.84
CA SER A 46 -14.53 0.16 -10.46
C SER A 46 -14.06 1.52 -9.92
N PHE A 47 -14.23 2.60 -10.69
CA PHE A 47 -13.57 3.89 -10.43
C PHE A 47 -13.94 4.48 -9.07
N SER A 48 -15.21 4.39 -8.67
CA SER A 48 -15.66 4.87 -7.36
C SER A 48 -14.92 4.19 -6.19
N LYS A 49 -14.67 2.88 -6.30
CA LYS A 49 -13.90 2.13 -5.30
C LYS A 49 -12.43 2.51 -5.34
N ILE A 50 -11.82 2.52 -6.52
CA ILE A 50 -10.41 2.88 -6.71
C ILE A 50 -10.14 4.29 -6.18
N LYS A 51 -11.02 5.25 -6.47
CA LYS A 51 -10.94 6.64 -5.99
C LYS A 51 -10.87 6.72 -4.47
N LYS A 52 -11.70 5.95 -3.76
CA LYS A 52 -11.68 5.92 -2.28
C LYS A 52 -10.34 5.43 -1.74
N TYR A 53 -9.80 4.34 -2.30
CA TYR A 53 -8.50 3.81 -1.86
C TYR A 53 -7.34 4.71 -2.27
N PHE A 54 -7.43 5.38 -3.42
CA PHE A 54 -6.47 6.38 -3.84
C PHE A 54 -6.42 7.56 -2.87
N LEU A 55 -7.58 8.09 -2.46
CA LEU A 55 -7.67 9.15 -1.45
C LEU A 55 -7.05 8.72 -0.11
N LEU A 56 -7.34 7.50 0.33
CA LEU A 56 -6.76 6.93 1.55
C LEU A 56 -5.22 6.84 1.44
N MET A 57 -4.71 6.39 0.29
CA MET A 57 -3.28 6.30 0.01
C MET A 57 -2.62 7.70 0.00
N THR A 58 -3.30 8.72 -0.55
CA THR A 58 -2.81 10.12 -0.49
C THR A 58 -2.62 10.60 0.94
N ILE A 59 -3.53 10.27 1.85
CA ILE A 59 -3.36 10.55 3.28
C ILE A 59 -2.11 9.84 3.83
N GLY A 60 -1.90 8.57 3.44
CA GLY A 60 -0.69 7.83 3.77
C GLY A 60 0.60 8.53 3.27
N PHE A 61 0.59 9.05 2.04
CA PHE A 61 1.73 9.81 1.50
C PHE A 61 1.97 11.11 2.25
N LEU A 62 0.92 11.82 2.69
CA LEU A 62 1.07 13.01 3.52
C LEU A 62 1.71 12.69 4.87
N LEU A 63 1.32 11.58 5.50
CA LEU A 63 1.95 11.10 6.73
C LEU A 63 3.43 10.78 6.51
N TYR A 64 3.74 10.07 5.43
CA TYR A 64 5.12 9.75 5.06
C TYR A 64 5.96 11.02 4.80
N LEU A 65 5.40 12.00 4.09
CA LEU A 65 6.08 13.27 3.82
C LEU A 65 6.30 14.07 5.12
N SER A 66 5.33 14.07 6.03
CA SER A 66 5.44 14.77 7.31
C SER A 66 6.55 14.18 8.18
N GLU A 67 6.73 12.85 8.16
CA GLU A 67 7.82 12.18 8.87
C GLU A 67 9.19 12.56 8.28
N ALA A 68 9.32 12.50 6.96
CA ALA A 68 10.53 12.95 6.26
C ALA A 68 10.85 14.42 6.56
N TYR A 69 9.84 15.29 6.61
CA TYR A 69 10.03 16.69 6.96
C TYR A 69 10.55 16.87 8.39
N VAL A 70 9.92 16.22 9.38
CA VAL A 70 10.33 16.31 10.79
C VAL A 70 11.75 15.77 11.00
N SER A 71 12.10 14.69 10.28
CA SER A 71 13.43 14.09 10.32
C SER A 71 14.53 15.07 9.90
N ILE A 72 14.23 15.92 8.91
CA ILE A 72 15.16 16.95 8.40
C ILE A 72 15.16 18.19 9.30
N SER A 73 13.99 18.64 9.76
CA SER A 73 13.84 19.92 10.45
C SER A 73 14.24 19.87 11.93
N GLU A 74 14.09 18.73 12.60
CA GLU A 74 14.33 18.60 14.04
C GLU A 74 15.17 17.35 14.40
N PRO A 75 16.41 17.25 13.91
CA PRO A 75 17.25 16.05 14.07
C PRO A 75 17.54 15.68 15.55
N VAL A 76 17.42 16.63 16.48
CA VAL A 76 17.60 16.39 17.92
C VAL A 76 16.37 15.71 18.55
N ALA A 77 15.16 16.00 18.07
CA ALA A 77 13.92 15.35 18.52
C ALA A 77 13.81 13.90 18.01
N VAL A 78 14.44 13.62 16.86
CA VAL A 78 14.51 12.31 16.20
C VAL A 78 15.28 11.27 17.04
N ALA A 79 16.19 11.70 17.92
CA ALA A 79 16.95 10.81 18.79
C ALA A 79 16.14 10.23 19.97
N SER A 80 14.88 10.64 20.14
CA SER A 80 14.02 10.14 21.22
C SER A 80 13.43 8.75 20.90
N GLY A 81 13.35 7.86 21.90
CA GLY A 81 12.75 6.53 21.73
C GLY A 81 11.25 6.55 21.35
N GLN A 82 10.55 7.63 21.70
CA GLN A 82 9.14 7.84 21.33
C GLN A 82 8.98 8.18 19.84
N TYR A 83 9.88 8.99 19.29
CA TYR A 83 9.90 9.30 17.85
C TYR A 83 10.09 8.03 17.00
N ASN A 84 11.06 7.17 17.37
CA ASN A 84 11.30 5.90 16.67
C ASN A 84 10.07 4.98 16.64
N THR A 85 9.28 4.97 17.72
CA THR A 85 8.06 4.17 17.80
C THR A 85 6.95 4.73 16.91
N PHE A 86 6.75 6.05 16.93
CA PHE A 86 5.76 6.73 16.09
C PHE A 86 6.07 6.58 14.60
N THR A 87 7.33 6.78 14.23
CA THR A 87 7.83 6.58 12.86
C THR A 87 7.63 5.16 12.38
N GLY A 88 7.94 4.16 13.21
CA GLY A 88 7.69 2.74 12.89
C GLY A 88 6.22 2.44 12.60
N ILE A 89 5.30 3.00 13.41
CA ILE A 89 3.85 2.84 13.21
C ILE A 89 3.37 3.56 11.94
N ALA A 90 3.86 4.77 11.68
CA ALA A 90 3.51 5.54 10.49
C ALA A 90 3.95 4.83 9.21
N LEU A 91 5.20 4.31 9.18
CA LEU A 91 5.72 3.50 8.07
C LEU A 91 4.93 2.22 7.85
N ALA A 92 4.62 1.47 8.93
CA ALA A 92 3.83 0.26 8.83
C ALA A 92 2.41 0.54 8.31
N THR A 93 1.80 1.63 8.77
CA THR A 93 0.49 2.09 8.29
C THR A 93 0.56 2.44 6.80
N PHE A 94 1.57 3.19 6.38
CA PHE A 94 1.77 3.55 4.97
C PHE A 94 1.94 2.30 4.09
N GLN A 95 2.77 1.34 4.49
CA GLN A 95 2.94 0.08 3.76
C GLN A 95 1.62 -0.70 3.63
N ALA A 96 0.84 -0.78 4.72
CA ALA A 96 -0.46 -1.42 4.70
C ALA A 96 -1.43 -0.73 3.74
N LEU A 97 -1.44 0.61 3.70
CA LEU A 97 -2.25 1.39 2.75
C LEU A 97 -1.85 1.13 1.30
N VAL A 98 -0.55 1.07 1.01
CA VAL A 98 -0.03 0.70 -0.32
C VAL A 98 -0.50 -0.69 -0.71
N LEU A 99 -0.36 -1.68 0.17
CA LEU A 99 -0.80 -3.05 -0.08
C LEU A 99 -2.30 -3.12 -0.36
N VAL A 100 -3.12 -2.47 0.47
CA VAL A 100 -4.58 -2.42 0.29
C VAL A 100 -4.95 -1.77 -1.05
N PHE A 101 -4.30 -0.67 -1.43
CA PHE A 101 -4.54 -0.03 -2.71
C PHE A 101 -4.20 -0.97 -3.87
N LEU A 102 -3.01 -1.59 -3.86
CA LEU A 102 -2.57 -2.51 -4.90
C LEU A 102 -3.50 -3.73 -5.03
N VAL A 103 -3.94 -4.31 -3.92
CA VAL A 103 -4.88 -5.44 -3.93
C VAL A 103 -6.20 -5.03 -4.59
N ASN A 104 -6.74 -3.87 -4.25
CA ASN A 104 -7.99 -3.38 -4.85
C ASN A 104 -7.82 -3.05 -6.34
N LEU A 105 -6.67 -2.51 -6.74
CA LEU A 105 -6.35 -2.27 -8.14
C LEU A 105 -6.23 -3.59 -8.92
N TYR A 106 -5.54 -4.58 -8.35
CA TYR A 106 -5.43 -5.91 -8.94
C TYR A 106 -6.80 -6.56 -9.14
N VAL A 107 -7.66 -6.52 -8.13
CA VAL A 107 -9.03 -7.07 -8.21
C VAL A 107 -9.84 -6.34 -9.29
N ALA A 108 -9.76 -5.01 -9.35
CA ALA A 108 -10.46 -4.22 -10.35
C ALA A 108 -10.03 -4.58 -11.79
N ILE A 109 -8.73 -4.83 -12.02
CA ILE A 109 -8.22 -5.22 -13.34
C ILE A 109 -8.55 -6.69 -13.64
N ARG A 110 -8.43 -7.59 -12.67
CA ARG A 110 -8.58 -9.04 -12.88
C ARG A 110 -10.01 -9.46 -13.18
N VAL A 111 -10.99 -8.98 -12.39
CA VAL A 111 -12.35 -9.52 -12.42
C VAL A 111 -13.04 -9.13 -13.73
N PRO A 112 -13.40 -10.09 -14.60
CA PRO A 112 -14.17 -9.80 -15.80
C PRO A 112 -15.59 -9.41 -15.39
N ASP A 113 -16.12 -8.39 -16.04
CA ASP A 113 -17.46 -7.90 -15.74
C ASP A 113 -18.51 -8.95 -16.14
N LYS A 114 -19.40 -9.31 -15.21
CA LYS A 114 -20.54 -10.22 -15.49
C LYS A 114 -21.66 -9.53 -16.28
N ARG A 115 -21.58 -8.21 -16.49
CA ARG A 115 -22.62 -7.41 -17.15
C ARG A 115 -22.54 -7.38 -18.69
N ILE A 116 -21.60 -8.12 -19.28
CA ILE A 116 -21.50 -8.31 -20.73
C ILE A 116 -21.83 -9.76 -21.05
N LEU A 117 -23.06 -10.19 -20.75
CA LEU A 117 -23.70 -11.42 -21.21
C LEU A 117 -25.19 -11.14 -21.39
#